data_AF-A0A838VPJ7-F1
#
_entry.id   AF-A0A838VPJ7-F1
#
_cell.length_a   1.000
_cell.length_b   1.000
_cell.length_c   1.000
_cell.angle_alpha   90.00
_cell.angle_beta   90.00
_cell.angle_gamma   90.00
#
_symmetry.space_group_name_H-M   'P 1'
#
loop_
_entity.id
_entity.type
_entity.pdbx_description
1 polymer ?
#
loop_
_entity_poly.entity_id
_entity_poly.type
_entity_poly.pdbx_seq_one_letter_code
_entity_poly.pdbx_strand_id
1 'polypeptide(L)'
;GLFNARSVLLLGYHGKLLKLAGGIFNTSSHLADAKLEIISAAVVNVGGDLAAVREILAMRTADAAQKKLIELELADAVFEHLAQTISQKAEAYVHKYANTSLTVGTVLFDRQGEIISQNPQATTLIAQLQAQS
;
A
#
# COMPACT_ATOMS: atom_id res chain seq x y z
N GLY A 1 17.38 -8.40 15.75
CA GLY A 1 17.38 -7.77 14.41
C GLY A 1 17.01 -8.80 13.38
N LEU A 2 16.64 -8.38 12.16
CA LEU A 2 16.44 -9.27 11.01
C LEU A 2 17.78 -9.91 10.62
N PHE A 3 18.21 -10.94 11.35
CA PHE A 3 19.45 -11.65 11.07
C PHE A 3 19.26 -12.46 9.78
N ASN A 4 19.87 -12.01 8.69
CA ASN A 4 19.94 -12.62 7.34
C ASN A 4 18.68 -12.62 6.46
N ALA A 5 17.60 -11.91 6.82
CA ALA A 5 16.44 -11.80 5.92
C ALA A 5 16.81 -10.98 4.66
N ARG A 6 16.62 -11.57 3.47
CA ARG A 6 16.88 -10.91 2.18
C ARG A 6 15.64 -10.23 1.58
N SER A 7 14.47 -10.65 2.04
CA SER A 7 13.18 -10.14 1.59
C SER A 7 12.14 -10.17 2.71
N VAL A 8 11.14 -9.32 2.58
CA VAL A 8 9.97 -9.22 3.46
C VAL A 8 8.73 -9.12 2.59
N LEU A 9 7.69 -9.87 2.96
CA LEU A 9 6.36 -9.73 2.39
C LEU A 9 5.48 -9.00 3.40
N LEU A 10 5.02 -7.80 3.06
CA LEU A 10 4.07 -7.01 3.84
C LEU A 10 2.65 -7.38 3.40
N LEU A 11 1.89 -7.96 4.32
CA LEU A 11 0.51 -8.40 4.13
C LEU A 11 -0.37 -7.66 5.13
N GLY A 12 -1.47 -7.06 4.69
CA GLY A 12 -2.43 -6.52 5.65
C GLY A 12 -3.55 -5.66 5.08
N TYR A 13 -4.48 -5.31 5.97
CA TYR A 13 -5.59 -4.42 5.65
C TYR A 13 -5.11 -3.08 5.10
N HIS A 14 -5.61 -2.71 3.92
CA HIS A 14 -5.16 -1.52 3.19
C HIS A 14 -5.22 -0.26 4.06
N GLY A 15 -6.28 -0.06 4.85
CA GLY A 15 -6.41 1.12 5.70
C GLY A 15 -5.27 1.34 6.71
N LYS A 16 -4.48 0.31 7.06
CA LYS A 16 -3.25 0.49 7.86
C LYS A 16 -2.03 0.69 6.97
N LEU A 17 -1.87 -0.14 5.94
CA LEU A 17 -0.68 -0.15 5.09
C LEU A 17 -0.56 1.10 4.20
N LEU A 18 -1.66 1.73 3.82
CA LEU A 18 -1.66 2.98 3.05
C LEU A 18 -0.80 4.07 3.69
N LYS A 19 -0.70 4.10 5.01
CA LYS A 19 0.16 5.05 5.74
C LYS A 19 1.63 4.96 5.35
N LEU A 20 2.10 3.76 5.00
CA LEU A 20 3.48 3.54 4.57
C LEU A 20 3.76 4.24 3.23
N ALA A 21 2.78 4.32 2.31
CA ALA A 21 2.90 5.13 1.10
C ALA A 21 3.04 6.64 1.41
N GLY A 22 2.47 7.10 2.53
CA GLY A 22 2.71 8.44 3.07
C GLY A 22 4.03 8.60 3.82
N GLY A 23 4.81 7.53 4.02
CA GLY A 23 6.00 7.54 4.88
C GLY A 23 5.70 7.53 6.38
N ILE A 24 4.47 7.19 6.77
CA ILE A 24 4.02 7.13 8.16
C ILE A 24 4.15 5.67 8.65
N PHE A 25 5.31 5.34 9.24
CA PHE A 25 5.62 3.99 9.71
C PHE A 25 5.02 3.63 11.08
N ASN A 26 4.40 4.59 11.77
CA ASN A 26 3.54 4.29 12.90
C ASN A 26 2.09 4.15 12.44
N THR A 27 1.59 2.91 12.43
CA THR A 27 0.28 2.59 11.84
C THR A 27 -0.91 2.92 12.76
N SER A 28 -0.70 3.39 14.00
CA SER A 28 -1.79 3.78 14.91
C SER A 28 -2.56 4.98 14.37
N SER A 29 -3.88 4.84 14.14
CA SER A 29 -4.75 5.93 13.65
C SER A 29 -4.85 7.08 14.63
N HIS A 30 -4.66 6.83 15.93
CA HIS A 30 -4.64 7.88 16.94
C HIS A 30 -3.43 8.81 16.80
N LEU A 31 -2.32 8.33 16.24
CA LEU A 31 -1.09 9.13 16.10
C LEU A 31 -1.05 9.92 14.80
N ALA A 32 -1.54 9.33 13.71
CA ALA A 32 -1.59 9.97 12.40
C ALA A 32 -2.70 9.37 11.55
N ASP A 33 -3.44 10.23 10.85
CA ASP A 33 -4.38 9.84 9.82
C ASP A 33 -4.19 10.73 8.59
N ALA A 34 -3.83 10.12 7.47
CA ALA A 34 -3.62 10.80 6.19
C ALA A 34 -4.10 9.91 5.02
N LYS A 35 -5.02 8.96 5.31
CA LYS A 35 -5.35 7.88 4.37
C LYS A 35 -5.96 8.44 3.08
N LEU A 36 -6.85 9.42 3.18
CA LEU A 36 -7.56 9.95 2.04
C LEU A 36 -6.65 10.84 1.19
N GLU A 37 -5.77 11.60 1.82
CA GLU A 37 -4.74 12.42 1.17
C GLU A 37 -3.77 11.53 0.39
N ILE A 38 -3.34 10.41 0.98
CA ILE A 38 -2.47 9.44 0.31
C ILE A 38 -3.16 8.78 -0.88
N ILE A 39 -4.42 8.33 -0.72
CA ILE A 39 -5.19 7.77 -1.83
C ILE A 39 -5.37 8.82 -2.93
N SER A 40 -5.69 10.06 -2.56
CA SER A 40 -5.88 11.16 -3.51
C SER A 40 -4.62 11.51 -4.28
N ALA A 41 -3.46 11.48 -3.63
CA ALA A 41 -2.17 11.62 -4.31
C ALA A 41 -1.93 10.48 -5.32
N ALA A 42 -2.32 9.25 -4.97
CA ALA A 42 -2.26 8.12 -5.90
C ALA A 42 -3.21 8.29 -7.08
N VAL A 43 -4.43 8.81 -6.88
CA VAL A 43 -5.37 9.16 -7.97
C VAL A 43 -4.73 10.11 -8.97
N VAL A 44 -4.06 11.16 -8.49
CA VAL A 44 -3.33 12.10 -9.37
C VAL A 44 -2.22 11.38 -10.14
N ASN A 45 -1.43 10.53 -9.47
CA ASN A 45 -0.30 9.83 -10.10
C ASN A 45 -0.73 8.85 -11.19
N VAL A 46 -1.95 8.31 -11.13
CA VAL A 46 -2.48 7.40 -12.16
C VAL A 46 -3.29 8.14 -13.24
N GLY A 47 -3.32 9.47 -13.21
CA GLY A 47 -4.00 10.29 -14.21
C GLY A 47 -5.48 10.54 -13.96
N GLY A 48 -5.99 10.28 -12.75
CA GLY A 48 -7.34 10.64 -12.35
C GLY A 48 -7.54 12.16 -12.33
N ASP A 49 -8.76 12.61 -12.59
CA ASP A 49 -9.09 14.02 -12.67
C ASP A 49 -9.31 14.67 -11.29
N LEU A 50 -9.46 16.01 -11.30
CA LEU A 50 -9.68 16.76 -10.07
C LEU A 50 -11.03 16.44 -9.41
N ALA A 51 -12.03 15.99 -10.17
CA ALA A 51 -13.33 15.62 -9.63
C ALA A 51 -13.19 14.35 -8.78
N ALA A 52 -12.54 13.31 -9.31
CA ALA A 52 -12.21 12.08 -8.60
C ALA A 52 -11.42 12.38 -7.32
N VAL A 53 -10.38 13.21 -7.39
CA VAL A 53 -9.59 13.62 -6.23
C VAL A 53 -10.47 14.25 -5.13
N ARG A 54 -11.37 15.17 -5.51
CA ARG A 54 -12.28 15.82 -4.56
C ARG A 54 -13.27 14.83 -3.93
N GLU A 55 -13.79 13.89 -4.72
CA GLU A 55 -14.67 12.84 -4.22
C GLU A 55 -13.97 11.97 -3.19
N ILE A 56 -12.73 11.56 -3.45
CA ILE A 56 -11.94 10.76 -2.51
C ILE A 56 -11.62 11.53 -1.23
N LEU A 57 -11.19 12.79 -1.33
CA LEU A 57 -10.91 13.63 -0.15
C LEU A 57 -12.16 13.86 0.72
N ALA A 58 -13.36 13.87 0.12
CA ALA A 58 -14.62 14.04 0.83
C ALA A 58 -15.11 12.78 1.57
N MET A 59 -14.48 11.62 1.35
CA MET A 59 -14.85 10.39 2.04
C MET A 59 -14.53 10.45 3.54
N ARG A 60 -15.07 9.51 4.31
CA ARG A 60 -14.80 9.40 5.76
C ARG A 60 -13.81 8.32 6.13
N THR A 61 -13.67 7.30 5.27
CA THR A 61 -12.86 6.13 5.55
C THR A 61 -12.15 5.67 4.28
N ALA A 62 -11.02 4.98 4.43
CA ALA A 62 -10.32 4.37 3.31
C ALA A 62 -11.17 3.32 2.59
N ASP A 63 -12.06 2.62 3.31
CA ASP A 63 -12.99 1.64 2.76
C ASP A 63 -14.05 2.30 1.87
N ALA A 64 -14.60 3.44 2.29
CA ALA A 64 -15.51 4.23 1.47
C ALA A 64 -14.81 4.79 0.23
N ALA A 65 -13.56 5.26 0.38
CA ALA A 65 -12.74 5.71 -0.74
C ALA A 65 -12.45 4.57 -1.73
N GLN A 66 -12.13 3.36 -1.26
CA GLN A 66 -11.97 2.20 -2.13
C GLN A 66 -13.23 1.94 -2.96
N LYS A 67 -14.40 1.88 -2.33
CA LYS A 67 -15.69 1.66 -3.02
C LYS A 67 -15.94 2.74 -4.07
N LYS A 68 -15.67 4.00 -3.73
CA LYS A 68 -15.77 5.11 -4.68
C LYS A 68 -14.80 4.96 -5.85
N LEU A 69 -13.57 4.52 -5.62
CA LEU A 69 -12.62 4.25 -6.72
C LEU A 69 -13.07 3.12 -7.64
N ILE A 70 -13.79 2.12 -7.11
CA ILE A 70 -14.38 1.04 -7.93
C ILE A 70 -15.46 1.63 -8.84
N GLU A 71 -16.34 2.48 -8.32
CA GLU A 71 -17.36 3.19 -9.13
C GLU A 71 -16.74 4.05 -10.23
N LEU A 72 -15.57 4.63 -9.96
CA LEU A 72 -14.82 5.48 -10.90
C LEU A 72 -13.90 4.69 -11.85
N GLU A 73 -13.87 3.35 -11.76
CA GLU A 73 -12.95 2.49 -12.54
C GLU A 73 -11.45 2.82 -12.36
N LEU A 74 -11.10 3.40 -11.20
CA LEU A 74 -9.73 3.80 -10.85
C LEU A 74 -9.08 2.89 -9.81
N ALA A 75 -9.85 2.00 -9.18
CA ALA A 75 -9.39 1.20 -8.04
C ALA A 75 -8.11 0.42 -8.34
N ASP A 76 -8.08 -0.36 -9.41
CA ASP A 76 -6.95 -1.25 -9.71
C ASP A 76 -5.65 -0.45 -9.89
N ALA A 77 -5.67 0.57 -10.74
CA ALA A 77 -4.51 1.43 -10.98
C ALA A 77 -4.03 2.13 -9.70
N VAL A 78 -4.96 2.67 -8.91
CA VAL A 78 -4.64 3.37 -7.66
C VAL A 78 -4.02 2.40 -6.64
N PHE A 79 -4.62 1.24 -6.42
CA PHE A 79 -4.14 0.29 -5.42
C PHE A 79 -2.86 -0.42 -5.84
N GLU A 80 -2.63 -0.64 -7.14
CA GLU A 80 -1.34 -1.10 -7.67
C GLU A 80 -0.24 -0.06 -7.41
N HIS A 81 -0.50 1.20 -7.75
CA HIS A 81 0.43 2.31 -7.46
C HIS A 81 0.75 2.41 -5.97
N LEU A 82 -0.26 2.26 -5.10
CA LEU A 82 -0.09 2.30 -3.65
C LEU A 82 0.73 1.11 -3.14
N ALA A 83 0.44 -0.12 -3.58
CA ALA A 83 1.21 -1.30 -3.20
C ALA A 83 2.70 -1.15 -3.58
N GLN A 84 2.96 -0.64 -4.79
CA GLN A 84 4.31 -0.36 -5.26
C GLN A 84 5.01 0.72 -4.42
N THR A 85 4.30 1.82 -4.10
CA THR A 85 4.82 2.92 -3.29
C THR A 85 5.13 2.47 -1.85
N ILE A 86 4.29 1.60 -1.28
CA ILE A 86 4.51 1.03 0.07
C ILE A 86 5.81 0.24 0.10
N SER A 87 6.00 -0.67 -0.86
CA SER A 87 7.24 -1.44 -0.98
C SER A 87 8.47 -0.54 -1.07
N GLN A 88 8.47 0.43 -1.99
CA GLN A 88 9.59 1.35 -2.18
C GLN A 88 9.91 2.15 -0.90
N LYS A 89 8.89 2.66 -0.22
CA LYS A 89 9.10 3.42 1.02
C LYS A 89 9.56 2.53 2.17
N ALA A 90 9.07 1.31 2.26
CA ALA A 90 9.52 0.35 3.27
C ALA A 90 10.99 -0.03 3.07
N GLU A 91 11.42 -0.26 1.82
CA GLU A 91 12.82 -0.49 1.47
C GLU A 91 13.70 0.69 1.87
N ALA A 92 13.29 1.91 1.51
CA ALA A 92 13.99 3.14 1.87
C ALA A 92 14.06 3.34 3.41
N TYR A 93 12.99 3.03 4.13
CA TYR A 93 12.95 3.10 5.59
C TYR A 93 13.94 2.12 6.23
N VAL A 94 13.94 0.87 5.77
CA VAL A 94 14.87 -0.14 6.31
C VAL A 94 16.31 0.23 6.02
N HIS A 95 16.61 0.66 4.79
CA HIS A 95 17.93 1.14 4.43
C HIS A 95 18.39 2.28 5.36
N LYS A 96 17.51 3.26 5.62
CA LYS A 96 17.80 4.42 6.48
C LYS A 96 18.10 4.02 7.93
N TYR A 97 17.35 3.09 8.52
CA TYR A 97 17.41 2.81 9.96
C TYR A 97 18.18 1.56 10.35
N ALA A 98 18.41 0.63 9.41
CA ALA A 98 19.10 -0.63 9.66
C ALA A 98 20.36 -0.82 8.78
N ASN A 99 20.68 0.15 7.91
CA ASN A 99 21.84 0.12 7.02
C ASN A 99 21.96 -1.20 6.23
N THR A 100 20.80 -1.71 5.78
CA THR A 100 20.69 -2.95 5.01
C THR A 100 19.64 -2.79 3.93
N SER A 101 19.84 -3.50 2.83
CA SER A 101 18.89 -3.58 1.73
C SER A 101 18.15 -4.91 1.81
N LEU A 102 16.82 -4.85 1.68
CA LEU A 102 15.98 -6.03 1.54
C LEU A 102 14.90 -5.74 0.51
N THR A 103 14.44 -6.77 -0.19
CA THR A 103 13.33 -6.63 -1.15
C THR A 103 12.00 -6.68 -0.40
N VAL A 104 11.13 -5.70 -0.61
CA VAL A 104 9.79 -5.68 -0.02
C VAL A 104 8.72 -5.95 -1.06
N GLY A 105 7.92 -7.00 -0.86
CA GLY A 105 6.65 -7.19 -1.55
C GLY A 105 5.49 -6.68 -0.70
N THR A 106 4.44 -6.14 -1.31
CA THR A 106 3.23 -5.69 -0.61
C THR A 106 1.99 -6.35 -1.21
N VAL A 107 1.13 -6.89 -0.33
CA VAL A 107 -0.23 -7.33 -0.66
C VAL A 107 -1.21 -6.58 0.25
N LEU A 108 -2.20 -5.97 -0.37
CA LEU A 108 -3.25 -5.21 0.29
C LEU A 108 -4.54 -6.01 0.31
N PHE A 109 -5.16 -6.12 1.47
CA PHE A 109 -6.44 -6.79 1.66
C PHE A 109 -7.52 -5.81 2.08
N ASP A 110 -8.77 -6.13 1.77
CA ASP A 110 -9.93 -5.47 2.36
C ASP A 110 -10.20 -5.97 3.80
N ARG A 111 -11.36 -5.62 4.37
CA ARG A 111 -11.74 -6.09 5.71
C ARG A 111 -12.21 -7.54 5.74
N GLN A 112 -12.59 -8.11 4.60
CA GLN A 112 -13.04 -9.49 4.46
C GLN A 112 -11.85 -10.44 4.28
N GLY A 113 -10.67 -9.91 3.96
CA GLY A 113 -9.45 -10.68 3.70
C GLY A 113 -9.25 -10.98 2.22
N GLU A 114 -10.04 -10.35 1.34
CA GLU A 114 -9.87 -10.46 -0.10
C GLU A 114 -8.72 -9.57 -0.57
N ILE A 115 -7.94 -10.07 -1.53
CA ILE A 115 -6.82 -9.31 -2.11
C ILE A 115 -7.40 -8.17 -2.96
N ILE A 116 -7.04 -6.94 -2.61
CA ILE A 116 -7.33 -5.75 -3.41
C ILE A 116 -6.26 -5.57 -4.49
N SER A 117 -5.00 -5.69 -4.09
CA SER A 117 -3.85 -5.49 -4.99
C SER A 117 -2.59 -6.09 -4.40
N GLN A 118 -1.66 -6.45 -5.27
CA GLN A 118 -0.31 -6.87 -4.92
C GLN A 118 0.67 -6.33 -5.95
N ASN A 119 1.89 -5.99 -5.54
CA ASN A 119 2.91 -5.54 -6.48
C ASN A 119 3.73 -6.73 -7.05
N PRO A 120 4.47 -6.54 -8.15
CA PRO A 120 5.23 -7.63 -8.79
C PRO A 120 6.24 -8.33 -7.87
N GLN A 121 6.84 -7.59 -6.94
CA GLN A 121 7.74 -8.12 -5.91
C GLN A 121 6.99 -9.12 -5.02
N ALA A 122 5.77 -8.80 -4.58
CA ALA A 122 4.95 -9.73 -3.79
C ALA A 122 4.67 -11.02 -4.56
N THR A 123 4.25 -10.92 -5.82
CA THR A 123 3.99 -12.09 -6.67
C THR A 123 5.21 -13.00 -6.79
N THR A 124 6.39 -12.40 -7.03
CA THR A 124 7.66 -13.15 -7.12
C THR A 124 8.01 -13.85 -5.80
N LEU A 125 7.88 -13.14 -4.68
CA LEU A 125 8.17 -13.69 -3.35
C LEU A 125 7.21 -14.82 -2.97
N ILE A 126 5.92 -14.68 -3.27
CA ILE A 126 4.91 -15.73 -3.01
C ILE A 126 5.25 -16.99 -3.81
N ALA A 127 5.57 -16.86 -5.10
CA ALA A 127 5.94 -18.00 -5.94
C ALA A 127 7.20 -18.72 -5.41
N GLN A 128 8.20 -17.98 -4.93
CA GLN A 128 9.41 -18.53 -4.32
C GLN A 128 9.12 -19.31 -3.03
N LEU A 129 8.18 -18.83 -2.20
CA LEU A 129 7.78 -19.51 -0.97
C LEU A 129 7.01 -20.81 -1.27
N GLN A 130 6.13 -20.80 -2.27
CA GLN A 130 5.38 -21.98 -2.69
C GLN A 130 6.28 -23.07 -3.30
N ALA A 131 7.30 -22.69 -4.07
CA ALA A 131 8.26 -23.64 -4.66
C ALA A 131 9.19 -24.33 -3.63
N GLN A 132 9.21 -23.83 -2.39
CA GLN A 132 10.00 -24.40 -1.28
C GLN A 132 9.15 -25.25 -0.31
N SER A 133 7.84 -25.35 -0.58
CA SER A 133 6.86 -26.11 0.22
C SER A 133 6.62 -27.49 -0.39
#